data_AF-A0ABD6CEX4-F1
#
_entry.id   AF-A0ABD6CEX4-F1
#
_cell.length_a   1.000
_cell.length_b   1.000
_cell.length_c   1.000
_cell.angle_alpha   90.00
_cell.angle_beta   90.00
_cell.angle_gamma   90.00
#
_symmetry.space_group_name_H-M   'P 1'
#
loop_
_entity.id
_entity.type
_entity.pdbx_description
1 polymer ?
#
loop_
_entity_poly.entity_id
_entity_poly.type
_entity_poly.pdbx_seq_one_letter_code
_entity_poly.pdbx_strand_id
1 'polypeptide(L)'
;MSLESESPESTVTELSRELGAAIADLPAYQTFAEAKEAVEQSEEAQEKIQDFEQFREEFMLARQTGEATQEDLRELQSKQEALHDIPVMSEFLQAQNELELRLQEINEEISEPLVIDFGEKAGGCCED
;
A
#
# COMPACT_ATOMS: atom_id res chain seq x y z
N MET A 1 10.62 0.37 44.12
CA MET A 1 10.20 0.23 42.72
C MET A 1 11.00 1.27 41.96
N SER A 2 12.01 0.81 41.24
CA SER A 2 12.96 1.67 40.56
C SER A 2 12.23 2.42 39.45
N LEU A 3 12.33 3.74 39.48
CA LEU A 3 12.11 4.58 38.32
C LEU A 3 13.24 4.21 37.35
N GLU A 4 12.97 3.29 36.43
CA GLU A 4 13.77 3.20 35.21
C GLU A 4 13.65 4.59 34.58
N SER A 5 14.77 5.31 34.51
CA SER A 5 14.82 6.61 33.85
C SER A 5 14.39 6.39 32.41
N GLU A 6 13.23 6.93 32.02
CA GLU A 6 12.79 6.95 30.64
C GLU A 6 13.91 7.58 29.79
N SER A 7 14.57 6.76 28.99
CA SER A 7 15.52 7.24 27.99
C SER A 7 14.72 7.75 26.79
N PRO A 8 15.24 8.73 26.01
CA PRO A 8 14.60 9.18 24.78
C PRO A 8 14.22 8.03 23.85
N GLU A 9 15.06 6.99 23.77
CA GLU A 9 14.81 5.79 22.97
C GLU A 9 13.62 4.97 23.48
N SER A 10 13.46 4.84 24.80
CA SER A 10 12.31 4.15 25.40
C SER A 10 11.01 4.91 25.17
N THR A 11 11.02 6.25 25.29
CA THR A 11 9.85 7.09 25.02
C THR A 11 9.43 7.03 23.55
N VAL A 12 10.38 7.14 22.61
CA VAL A 12 10.08 7.00 21.17
C VAL A 12 9.50 5.61 20.85
N THR A 13 10.04 4.58 21.48
CA THR A 13 9.55 3.21 21.32
C THR A 13 8.11 3.06 21.84
N GLU A 14 7.76 3.69 22.95
CA GLU A 14 6.39 3.67 23.48
C GLU A 14 5.44 4.44 22.56
N LEU A 15 5.80 5.69 22.20
CA LEU A 15 5.01 6.54 21.30
C LEU A 15 4.76 5.89 19.94
N SER A 16 5.75 5.19 19.37
CA SER A 16 5.57 4.48 18.10
C SER A 16 4.55 3.34 18.18
N ARG A 17 4.49 2.62 19.32
CA ARG A 17 3.47 1.58 19.53
C ARG A 17 2.09 2.19 19.72
N GLU A 18 2.00 3.26 20.51
CA GLU A 18 0.75 3.98 20.74
C GLU A 18 0.20 4.59 19.44
N LEU A 19 1.07 5.19 18.62
CA LEU A 19 0.71 5.69 17.31
C LEU A 19 0.18 4.57 16.40
N GLY A 20 0.87 3.42 16.36
CA GLY A 20 0.42 2.27 15.58
C GLY A 20 -0.96 1.74 16.02
N ALA A 21 -1.20 1.68 17.34
CA ALA A 21 -2.49 1.30 17.89
C ALA A 21 -3.59 2.33 17.53
N ALA A 22 -3.29 3.61 17.66
CA ALA A 22 -4.22 4.68 17.29
C ALA A 22 -4.54 4.70 15.78
N ILE A 23 -3.56 4.41 14.93
CA ILE A 23 -3.76 4.24 13.48
C ILE A 23 -4.69 3.06 13.20
N ALA A 24 -4.52 1.93 13.90
CA ALA A 24 -5.38 0.76 13.73
C ALA A 24 -6.85 1.03 14.14
N ASP A 25 -7.07 1.99 15.03
CA ASP A 25 -8.41 2.44 15.45
C ASP A 25 -9.02 3.50 14.50
N LEU A 26 -8.30 3.96 13.46
CA LEU A 26 -8.84 4.90 12.49
C LEU A 26 -9.92 4.23 11.61
N PRO A 27 -11.05 4.93 11.33
CA PRO A 27 -12.07 4.43 10.41
C PRO A 27 -11.52 4.08 9.02
N ALA A 28 -10.55 4.85 8.53
CA ALA A 28 -9.89 4.58 7.25
C ALA A 28 -9.13 3.25 7.25
N TYR A 29 -8.41 2.94 8.34
CA TYR A 29 -7.71 1.67 8.48
C TYR A 29 -8.66 0.49 8.56
N GLN A 30 -9.73 0.62 9.34
CA GLN A 30 -10.75 -0.43 9.48
C GLN A 30 -11.44 -0.72 8.14
N THR A 31 -11.82 0.33 7.40
CA THR A 31 -12.40 0.20 6.06
C THR A 31 -11.45 -0.50 5.09
N PHE A 32 -10.16 -0.13 5.10
CA PHE A 32 -9.13 -0.79 4.30
C PHE A 32 -8.98 -2.27 4.67
N ALA A 33 -8.94 -2.60 5.97
CA ALA A 33 -8.80 -3.97 6.44
C ALA A 33 -9.99 -4.86 6.02
N GLU A 34 -11.21 -4.34 6.14
CA GLU A 34 -12.43 -5.02 5.71
C GLU A 34 -12.47 -5.22 4.18
N ALA A 35 -12.13 -4.17 3.40
CA ALA A 35 -12.10 -4.27 1.95
C ALA A 35 -11.02 -5.25 1.46
N LYS A 36 -9.88 -5.31 2.15
CA LYS A 36 -8.83 -6.29 1.90
C LYS A 36 -9.33 -7.72 2.13
N GLU A 37 -9.99 -7.96 3.26
CA GLU A 37 -10.60 -9.26 3.56
C GLU A 37 -11.65 -9.65 2.51
N ALA A 38 -12.45 -8.69 2.04
CA ALA A 38 -13.44 -8.92 0.98
C ALA A 38 -12.80 -9.36 -0.35
N VAL A 39 -11.65 -8.77 -0.71
CA VAL A 39 -10.86 -9.21 -1.88
C VAL A 39 -10.30 -10.62 -1.67
N GLU A 40 -9.75 -10.91 -0.49
CA GLU A 40 -9.19 -12.23 -0.16
C GLU A 40 -10.25 -13.35 -0.18
N GLN A 41 -11.50 -13.02 0.15
CA GLN A 41 -12.61 -13.97 0.15
C GLN A 41 -13.35 -14.09 -1.20
N SER A 42 -13.07 -13.20 -2.16
CA SER A 42 -13.75 -13.18 -3.45
C SER A 42 -13.07 -14.10 -4.46
N GLU A 43 -13.71 -15.22 -4.80
CA GLU A 43 -13.21 -16.17 -5.81
C GLU A 43 -12.93 -15.48 -7.15
N GLU A 44 -13.83 -14.60 -7.60
CA GLU A 44 -13.67 -13.83 -8.85
C GLU A 44 -12.44 -12.93 -8.80
N ALA A 45 -12.22 -12.22 -7.69
CA ALA A 45 -11.05 -11.35 -7.54
C ALA A 45 -9.77 -12.18 -7.51
N GLN A 46 -9.75 -13.30 -6.78
CA GLN A 46 -8.57 -14.17 -6.69
C GLN A 46 -8.20 -14.79 -8.05
N GLU A 47 -9.18 -15.23 -8.83
CA GLU A 47 -8.93 -15.75 -10.19
C GLU A 47 -8.32 -14.66 -11.09
N LYS A 48 -8.86 -13.44 -11.05
CA LYS A 48 -8.37 -12.33 -11.86
C LYS A 48 -7.00 -11.81 -11.42
N ILE A 49 -6.71 -11.82 -10.13
CA ILE A 49 -5.38 -11.51 -9.59
C ILE A 49 -4.37 -12.51 -10.14
N GLN A 50 -4.67 -13.81 -10.06
CA GLN A 50 -3.79 -14.86 -10.56
C GLN A 50 -3.52 -14.72 -12.07
N ASP A 51 -4.57 -14.52 -12.86
CA ASP A 51 -4.47 -14.30 -14.31
C ASP A 51 -3.61 -13.08 -14.66
N PHE A 52 -3.76 -11.99 -13.91
CA PHE A 52 -2.97 -10.77 -14.10
C PHE A 52 -1.51 -10.97 -13.71
N GLU A 53 -1.24 -11.59 -12.55
CA GLU A 53 0.12 -11.81 -12.05
C GLU A 53 0.92 -12.73 -12.97
N GLN A 54 0.32 -13.81 -13.44
CA GLN A 54 0.95 -14.72 -14.40
C GLN A 54 1.35 -13.97 -15.68
N PHE A 55 0.43 -13.20 -16.25
CA PHE A 55 0.70 -12.45 -17.47
C PHE A 55 1.76 -11.35 -17.25
N ARG A 56 1.73 -10.68 -16.08
CA ARG A 56 2.74 -9.69 -15.71
C ARG A 56 4.14 -10.30 -15.64
N GLU A 57 4.28 -11.49 -15.05
CA GLU A 57 5.57 -12.18 -14.97
C GLU A 57 6.10 -12.55 -16.37
N GLU A 58 5.24 -13.09 -17.23
CA GLU A 58 5.57 -13.40 -18.63
C GLU A 58 6.00 -12.14 -19.39
N PHE A 59 5.24 -11.04 -19.25
CA PHE A 59 5.57 -9.75 -19.86
C PHE A 59 6.92 -9.20 -19.37
N MET A 60 7.21 -9.29 -18.06
CA MET A 60 8.48 -8.82 -17.51
C MET A 60 9.68 -9.62 -18.03
N LEU A 61 9.52 -10.94 -18.20
CA LEU A 61 10.52 -11.79 -18.83
C LEU A 61 10.73 -11.40 -20.29
N ALA A 62 9.65 -11.26 -21.07
CA ALA A 62 9.71 -10.84 -22.46
C ALA A 62 10.35 -9.45 -22.61
N ARG A 63 10.10 -8.54 -21.67
CA ARG A 63 10.72 -7.21 -21.66
C ARG A 63 12.23 -7.29 -21.41
N GLN A 64 12.67 -8.21 -20.54
CA GLN A 64 14.09 -8.43 -20.25
C GLN A 64 14.84 -9.04 -21.44
N THR A 65 14.20 -9.95 -22.19
CA THR A 65 14.79 -10.58 -23.39
C THR A 65 14.67 -9.73 -24.65
N GLY A 66 13.90 -8.64 -24.60
CA GLY A 66 13.62 -7.78 -25.76
C GLY A 66 12.55 -8.34 -26.70
N GLU A 67 11.77 -9.32 -26.25
CA GLU A 67 10.71 -9.99 -26.99
C GLU A 67 9.31 -9.40 -26.73
N ALA A 68 9.17 -8.53 -25.72
CA ALA A 68 7.90 -7.87 -25.40
C ALA A 68 7.40 -7.00 -26.56
N THR A 69 6.11 -7.12 -26.85
CA THR A 69 5.43 -6.41 -27.93
C THR A 69 4.48 -5.33 -27.40
N GLN A 70 4.02 -4.47 -28.31
CA GLN A 70 2.94 -3.51 -28.03
C GLN A 70 1.58 -4.20 -27.80
N GLU A 71 1.40 -5.41 -28.32
CA GLU A 71 0.19 -6.19 -28.06
C GLU A 71 0.19 -6.71 -26.64
N ASP A 72 1.32 -7.23 -26.16
CA ASP A 72 1.46 -7.69 -24.78
C ASP A 72 1.24 -6.55 -23.78
N LEU A 73 1.74 -5.34 -24.08
CA LEU A 73 1.48 -4.17 -23.24
C LEU A 73 -0.01 -3.82 -23.16
N ARG A 74 -0.73 -3.90 -24.28
CA ARG A 74 -2.19 -3.65 -24.29
C ARG A 74 -2.96 -4.73 -23.54
N GLU A 75 -2.54 -5.99 -23.66
CA GLU A 75 -3.15 -7.08 -22.92
C GLU A 75 -2.89 -6.95 -21.41
N LEU A 76 -1.68 -6.55 -20.99
CA LEU A 76 -1.37 -6.27 -19.59
C LEU A 76 -2.29 -5.18 -19.02
N GLN A 77 -2.46 -4.07 -19.76
CA GLN A 77 -3.34 -2.97 -19.39
C GLN A 77 -4.80 -3.42 -19.30
N SER A 78 -5.28 -4.19 -20.28
CA SER A 78 -6.64 -4.72 -20.29
C SER A 78 -6.92 -5.65 -19.09
N LYS A 79 -5.98 -6.53 -18.74
CA LYS A 79 -6.09 -7.39 -17.56
C LYS A 79 -6.09 -6.59 -16.26
N GLN A 80 -5.28 -5.53 -16.17
CA GLN A 80 -5.28 -4.63 -15.02
C GLN A 80 -6.62 -3.91 -14.87
N GLU A 81 -7.15 -3.36 -15.97
CA GLU A 81 -8.42 -2.63 -15.98
C GLU A 81 -9.58 -3.58 -15.58
N ALA A 82 -9.60 -4.79 -16.14
CA ALA A 82 -10.57 -5.81 -15.78
C ALA A 82 -10.48 -6.25 -14.31
N LEU A 83 -9.28 -6.25 -13.71
CA LEU A 83 -9.11 -6.52 -12.29
C LEU A 83 -9.66 -5.37 -11.43
N HIS A 84 -9.38 -4.13 -11.81
CA HIS A 84 -9.85 -2.93 -11.10
C HIS A 84 -11.36 -2.73 -11.19
N ASP A 85 -12.00 -3.20 -12.26
CA ASP A 85 -13.45 -3.11 -12.48
C ASP A 85 -14.26 -4.05 -11.56
N ILE A 86 -13.61 -5.02 -10.90
CA ILE A 86 -14.28 -5.91 -9.94
C ILE A 86 -14.71 -5.07 -8.73
N PRO A 87 -15.99 -5.11 -8.29
CA PRO A 87 -16.49 -4.23 -7.23
C PRO A 87 -15.65 -4.28 -5.94
N VAL A 88 -15.31 -5.47 -5.44
CA VAL A 88 -14.49 -5.61 -4.23
C VAL A 88 -13.07 -5.08 -4.39
N MET A 89 -12.50 -5.15 -5.60
CA MET A 89 -11.18 -4.59 -5.89
C MET A 89 -11.25 -3.07 -5.96
N SER A 90 -12.28 -2.52 -6.59
CA SER A 90 -12.52 -1.08 -6.65
C SER A 90 -12.66 -0.47 -5.25
N GLU A 91 -13.47 -1.11 -4.38
CA GLU A 91 -13.64 -0.71 -2.98
C GLU A 91 -12.32 -0.79 -2.19
N PHE A 92 -11.55 -1.85 -2.40
CA PHE A 92 -10.22 -2.00 -1.79
C PHE A 92 -9.26 -0.89 -2.22
N LEU A 93 -9.16 -0.59 -3.52
CA LEU A 93 -8.27 0.45 -4.04
C LEU A 93 -8.66 1.84 -3.52
N GLN A 94 -9.96 2.11 -3.41
CA GLN A 94 -10.44 3.36 -2.82
C GLN A 94 -10.07 3.46 -1.34
N ALA A 95 -10.30 2.40 -0.56
CA ALA A 95 -9.98 2.37 0.87
C ALA A 95 -8.46 2.46 1.12
N GLN A 96 -7.66 1.83 0.26
CA GLN A 96 -6.20 1.93 0.27
C GLN A 96 -5.75 3.37 0.05
N ASN A 97 -6.27 4.05 -0.97
CA ASN A 97 -5.89 5.43 -1.27
C ASN A 97 -6.21 6.39 -0.10
N GLU A 98 -7.40 6.26 0.49
CA GLU A 98 -7.79 7.06 1.66
C GLU A 98 -6.86 6.83 2.86
N LEU A 99 -6.50 5.56 3.13
CA LEU A 99 -5.55 5.24 4.19
C LEU A 99 -4.16 5.79 3.89
N GLU A 100 -3.68 5.69 2.65
CA GLU A 100 -2.37 6.21 2.23
C GLU A 100 -2.28 7.72 2.42
N LEU A 101 -3.31 8.48 2.00
CA LEU A 101 -3.38 9.93 2.24
C LEU A 101 -3.31 10.25 3.73
N ARG A 102 -4.04 9.51 4.55
CA ARG A 102 -4.03 9.72 6.00
C ARG A 102 -2.67 9.41 6.63
N LEU A 103 -2.00 8.36 6.18
CA LEU A 103 -0.67 8.00 6.65
C LEU A 103 0.38 9.00 6.16
N GLN A 104 0.20 9.58 4.97
CA GLN A 104 1.06 10.65 4.48
C GLN A 104 0.97 11.89 5.38
N GLU A 105 -0.23 12.35 5.75
CA GLU A 105 -0.41 13.47 6.68
C GLU A 105 0.31 13.22 8.02
N ILE A 106 0.19 12.00 8.57
CA ILE A 106 0.87 11.62 9.82
C ILE A 106 2.39 11.65 9.65
N ASN A 107 2.91 11.16 8.52
CA ASN A 107 4.35 11.20 8.25
C ASN A 107 4.88 12.63 8.10
N GLU A 108 4.10 13.53 7.49
CA GLU A 108 4.43 14.95 7.39
C GLU A 108 4.48 15.62 8.78
N GLU A 109 3.50 15.35 9.66
CA GLU A 109 3.50 15.84 11.05
C GLU A 109 4.70 15.34 11.87
N ILE A 110 5.08 14.06 11.72
CA ILE A 110 6.25 13.48 12.38
C ILE A 110 7.55 14.11 11.86
N SER A 111 7.58 14.45 10.57
CA SER A 111 8.75 14.99 9.88
C SER A 111 8.93 16.50 10.10
N GLU A 112 7.87 17.24 10.45
CA GLU A 112 7.91 18.70 10.67
C GLU A 112 9.07 19.18 11.58
N PRO A 113 9.36 18.55 12.74
CA PRO A 113 10.49 18.96 13.59
C PRO A 113 11.86 18.44 13.13
N LEU A 114 11.93 17.65 12.06
CA LEU A 114 13.13 16.95 11.63
C LEU A 114 13.77 17.62 10.40
N VAL A 115 15.07 17.40 10.22
CA VAL A 115 15.81 17.91 9.05
C VAL A 115 15.58 17.01 7.80
N ILE A 116 14.89 15.88 7.97
CA ILE A 116 14.63 14.89 6.93
C ILE A 116 13.13 14.64 6.88
N ASP A 117 12.57 14.70 5.67
CA ASP A 117 11.21 14.28 5.39
C ASP A 117 11.18 12.77 5.09
N PHE A 118 10.50 12.01 5.96
CA PHE A 118 10.31 10.57 5.77
C PHE A 118 9.28 10.26 4.68
N GLY A 119 8.27 11.12 4.50
CA GLY A 119 7.24 10.97 3.47
C GLY A 119 7.84 11.09 2.06
N GLU A 120 8.72 12.07 1.84
CA GLU A 120 9.41 12.27 0.56
C GLU A 120 10.41 11.13 0.24
N LYS A 121 11.08 10.56 1.26
CA LYS A 121 12.07 9.48 1.05
C LYS A 121 11.46 8.08 0.97
N ALA A 122 10.27 7.85 1.54
CA ALA A 122 9.60 6.55 1.51
C ALA A 122 8.67 6.41 0.28
N GLY A 123 8.13 7.50 -0.25
CA GLY A 123 7.26 7.53 -1.43
C GLY A 123 8.04 7.78 -2.72
N GLY A 124 8.84 6.83 -3.17
CA GLY A 124 9.65 6.91 -4.41
C GLY A 124 8.86 6.96 -5.74
N CYS A 125 7.75 7.69 -5.81
CA CYS A 125 6.97 7.87 -7.05
C CYS A 125 7.11 9.25 -7.69
N CYS A 126 7.80 10.20 -7.05
CA CYS A 126 7.95 11.57 -7.56
C CYS A 126 9.38 12.11 -7.40
N GLU A 127 10.38 11.36 -7.86
CA GLU A 127 11.68 11.94 -8.26
C GLU A 127 12.00 11.44 -9.67
N ASP A 128 11.43 12.12 -10.67
CA ASP A 128 11.91 12.17 -12.07
C ASP A 128 11.97 13.64 -12.52
#